data_AF-K1ZI55-F1
#
_entry.id   AF-K1ZI55-F1
#
_cell.length_a   1.000
_cell.length_b   1.000
_cell.length_c   1.000
_cell.angle_alpha   90.00
_cell.angle_beta   90.00
_cell.angle_gamma   90.00
#
_symmetry.space_group_name_H-M   'P 1'
#
loop_
_entity.id
_entity.type
_entity.pdbx_description
1 polymer ?
#
loop_
_entity_poly.entity_id
_entity_poly.type
_entity_poly.pdbx_seq_one_letter_code
_entity_poly.pdbx_strand_id
1 'polypeptide(L)'
;MNKTYPFSIARTAVIISVSKAFSLLKMSMAVGAFWTVFSLRGAIAPLVGAFGGIAGAGTLFASTMFSALFLKNTVAFSSLAYSGIPTLCASLYWAFESRIARSFIPALCMILFVMHPQGMMAAPYALFWLIPIIIAYREYNSVFLTALGSTFTAHAVGSVLWLYSTGMGAEYWYSLLPVVPAERVLFAAVMTAGHMVFSYLFSYSFGFASRARTHS
;
A
#
# COMPACT_ATOMS: atom_id res chain seq x y z
N MET A 1 -15.43 -10.12 -8.12
CA MET A 1 -15.12 -8.68 -8.09
C MET A 1 -15.52 -8.11 -6.74
N ASN A 2 -14.59 -7.54 -5.97
CA ASN A 2 -14.94 -6.78 -4.77
C ASN A 2 -15.64 -5.50 -5.22
N LYS A 3 -16.82 -5.21 -4.68
CA LYS A 3 -17.56 -3.98 -4.97
C LYS A 3 -16.69 -2.79 -4.57
N THR A 4 -16.25 -2.01 -5.55
CA THR A 4 -15.68 -0.68 -5.33
C THR A 4 -16.81 0.20 -4.79
N TYR A 5 -16.63 0.71 -3.57
CA TYR A 5 -17.59 1.65 -3.00
C TYR A 5 -17.50 2.98 -3.76
N PRO A 6 -18.63 3.68 -4.03
CA PRO A 6 -18.56 5.01 -4.62
C PRO A 6 -17.73 5.93 -3.70
N PHE A 7 -17.03 6.89 -4.28
CA PHE A 7 -16.20 7.80 -3.51
C PHE A 7 -16.99 8.44 -2.36
N SER A 8 -16.42 8.40 -1.16
CA SER A 8 -17.00 9.03 0.02
C SER A 8 -15.91 9.73 0.80
N ILE A 9 -16.06 11.05 0.93
CA ILE A 9 -15.16 11.90 1.72
C ILE A 9 -15.13 11.42 3.18
N ALA A 10 -16.31 11.09 3.74
CA ALA A 10 -16.42 10.63 5.12
C ALA A 10 -15.63 9.33 5.35
N ARG A 11 -15.82 8.29 4.53
CA ARG A 11 -15.06 7.02 4.65
C ARG A 11 -13.56 7.25 4.50
N THR A 12 -13.18 8.05 3.51
CA THR A 12 -11.78 8.39 3.23
C THR A 12 -11.14 9.08 4.44
N ALA A 13 -11.81 10.08 5.02
CA ALA A 13 -11.33 10.81 6.19
C ALA A 13 -11.20 9.90 7.42
N VAL A 14 -12.17 9.01 7.68
CA VAL A 14 -12.09 8.05 8.79
C VAL A 14 -10.85 7.15 8.65
N ILE A 15 -10.64 6.54 7.48
CA ILE A 15 -9.49 5.64 7.29
C ILE A 15 -8.17 6.41 7.40
N ILE A 16 -8.07 7.63 6.85
CA ILE A 16 -6.86 8.46 6.98
C ILE A 16 -6.56 8.76 8.45
N SER A 17 -7.57 9.17 9.22
CA SER A 17 -7.43 9.49 10.65
C SER A 17 -7.00 8.27 11.47
N VAL A 18 -7.66 7.11 11.25
CA VAL A 18 -7.30 5.84 11.90
C VAL A 18 -5.88 5.40 11.51
N SER A 19 -5.53 5.52 10.23
CA SER A 19 -4.17 5.21 9.74
C SER A 19 -3.12 6.11 10.38
N LYS A 20 -3.43 7.39 10.60
CA LYS A 20 -2.54 8.33 11.27
C LYS A 20 -2.39 7.98 12.75
N ALA A 21 -3.45 7.58 13.45
CA ALA A 21 -3.35 7.07 14.82
C ALA A 21 -2.45 5.82 14.90
N PHE A 22 -2.60 4.89 13.94
CA PHE A 22 -1.76 3.70 13.84
C PHE A 22 -0.29 3.96 13.46
N SER A 23 0.08 5.20 13.12
CA SER A 23 1.50 5.56 12.97
C SER A 23 2.27 5.54 14.29
N LEU A 24 1.58 5.57 15.42
CA LEU A 24 2.17 5.45 16.76
C LEU A 24 2.57 4.00 17.09
N LEU A 25 1.93 3.01 16.46
CA LEU A 25 2.21 1.60 16.68
C LEU A 25 3.28 1.10 15.69
N LYS A 26 4.52 1.06 16.20
CA LYS A 26 5.70 0.53 15.53
C LYS A 26 5.74 -0.99 15.69
N MET A 27 5.72 -1.74 14.58
CA MET A 27 5.63 -3.21 14.56
C MET A 27 7.00 -3.89 14.52
N SER A 28 7.91 -3.43 13.65
CA SER A 28 9.25 -4.01 13.53
C SER A 28 10.24 -3.03 12.90
N MET A 29 11.52 -3.18 13.20
CA MET A 29 12.57 -2.53 12.40
C MET A 29 12.52 -3.08 10.97
N ALA A 30 12.68 -2.22 9.97
CA ALA A 30 12.88 -2.71 8.62
C ALA A 30 14.25 -3.39 8.55
N VAL A 31 14.27 -4.71 8.29
CA VAL A 31 15.52 -5.45 8.11
C VAL A 31 16.29 -4.81 6.95
N GLY A 32 17.54 -4.41 7.16
CA GLY A 32 18.36 -3.68 6.18
C GLY A 32 18.22 -2.15 6.19
N ALA A 33 17.29 -1.57 6.96
CA ALA A 33 17.19 -0.13 7.18
C ALA A 33 17.14 0.15 8.70
N PHE A 34 18.32 0.28 9.31
CA PHE A 34 18.51 0.53 10.75
C PHE A 34 17.82 1.81 11.28
N TRP A 35 17.25 2.64 10.39
CA TRP A 35 16.62 3.93 10.72
C TRP A 35 15.12 4.00 10.38
N THR A 36 14.51 2.94 9.84
CA THR A 36 13.07 2.93 9.52
C THR A 36 12.34 1.81 10.25
N VAL A 37 11.18 2.15 10.80
CA VAL A 37 10.34 1.22 11.55
C VAL A 37 9.06 1.00 10.77
N PHE A 38 8.75 -0.26 10.46
CA PHE A 38 7.47 -0.65 9.91
C PHE A 38 6.39 -0.33 10.94
N SER A 39 5.41 0.50 10.56
CA SER A 39 4.27 0.86 11.40
C SER A 39 2.99 0.23 10.86
N LEU A 40 2.01 0.00 11.75
CA LEU A 40 0.68 -0.48 11.39
C LEU A 40 -0.02 0.42 10.35
N ARG A 41 0.35 1.70 10.28
CA ARG A 41 -0.07 2.61 9.21
C ARG A 41 0.20 2.06 7.80
N GLY A 42 1.33 1.39 7.59
CA GLY A 42 1.71 0.84 6.28
C GLY A 42 0.76 -0.25 5.77
N ALA A 43 0.05 -0.94 6.68
CA ALA A 43 -0.94 -1.94 6.32
C ALA A 43 -2.36 -1.36 6.19
N ILE A 44 -2.70 -0.33 6.97
CA ILE A 44 -4.06 0.22 7.00
C ILE A 44 -4.29 1.31 5.95
N ALA A 45 -3.31 2.19 5.72
CA ALA A 45 -3.47 3.33 4.81
C ALA A 45 -3.86 2.94 3.37
N PRO A 46 -3.35 1.82 2.78
CA PRO A 46 -3.78 1.38 1.46
C PRO A 46 -5.29 1.10 1.31
N LEU A 47 -6.00 0.82 2.41
CA LEU A 47 -7.44 0.58 2.38
C LEU A 47 -8.24 1.81 1.96
N VAL A 48 -7.66 3.01 2.00
CA VAL A 48 -8.29 4.20 1.43
C VAL A 48 -8.65 3.97 -0.05
N GLY A 49 -7.82 3.24 -0.80
CA GLY A 49 -8.12 2.89 -2.19
C GLY A 49 -9.35 1.97 -2.34
N ALA A 50 -9.58 1.06 -1.39
CA ALA A 50 -10.72 0.14 -1.43
C ALA A 50 -12.07 0.83 -1.17
N PHE A 51 -12.09 1.81 -0.25
CA PHE A 51 -13.33 2.48 0.19
C PHE A 51 -13.53 3.89 -0.38
N GLY A 52 -12.46 4.50 -0.91
CA GLY A 52 -12.45 5.84 -1.52
C GLY A 52 -12.01 5.84 -2.98
N GLY A 53 -11.64 4.70 -3.57
CA GLY A 53 -11.21 4.62 -4.96
C GLY A 53 -9.98 5.48 -5.25
N ILE A 54 -9.84 5.90 -6.52
CA ILE A 54 -8.70 6.68 -7.00
C ILE A 54 -8.64 8.05 -6.31
N ALA A 55 -9.79 8.71 -6.15
CA ALA A 55 -9.88 10.01 -5.46
C ALA A 55 -9.48 9.92 -3.98
N GLY A 56 -9.86 8.83 -3.30
CA GLY A 56 -9.42 8.54 -1.93
C GLY A 56 -7.91 8.37 -1.85
N ALA A 57 -7.32 7.57 -2.75
CA ALA A 57 -5.87 7.36 -2.81
C ALA A 57 -5.11 8.69 -3.02
N GLY A 58 -5.61 9.56 -3.91
CA GLY A 58 -5.08 10.91 -4.10
C GLY A 58 -5.21 11.79 -2.84
N THR A 59 -6.34 11.72 -2.14
CA THR A 59 -6.56 12.44 -0.88
C THR A 59 -5.60 12.00 0.22
N LEU A 60 -5.34 10.69 0.34
CA LEU A 60 -4.35 10.16 1.27
C LEU A 60 -2.95 10.70 0.98
N PHE A 61 -2.55 10.70 -0.30
CA PHE A 61 -1.27 11.23 -0.72
C PHE A 61 -1.17 12.74 -0.42
N ALA A 62 -2.18 13.52 -0.81
CA ALA A 62 -2.26 14.95 -0.53
C ALA A 62 -2.19 15.25 0.99
N SER A 63 -2.89 14.48 1.82
CA SER A 63 -2.85 14.65 3.29
C SER A 63 -1.46 14.35 3.87
N THR A 64 -0.74 13.40 3.28
CA THR A 64 0.63 13.06 3.66
C THR A 64 1.59 14.17 3.26
N MET A 65 1.40 14.76 2.07
CA MET A 65 2.16 15.92 1.59
C MET A 65 1.92 17.15 2.45
N PHE A 66 0.66 17.47 2.71
CA PHE A 66 0.27 18.58 3.59
C PHE A 66 0.92 18.44 4.97
N SER A 67 0.86 17.24 5.57
CA SER A 67 1.49 17.00 6.88
C SER A 67 3.01 17.14 6.84
N ALA A 68 3.67 16.73 5.75
CA ALA A 68 5.12 16.84 5.61
C ALA A 68 5.57 18.31 5.46
N LEU A 69 4.87 19.08 4.62
CA LEU A 69 5.17 20.48 4.34
C LEU A 69 4.86 21.39 5.55
N PHE A 70 3.66 21.28 6.12
CA PHE A 70 3.15 22.29 7.05
C PHE A 70 3.30 21.92 8.53
N LEU A 71 3.24 20.64 8.90
CA LEU A 71 3.28 20.23 10.31
C LEU A 71 4.69 19.86 10.79
N LYS A 72 5.49 19.27 9.90
CA LYS A 72 6.84 18.81 10.25
C LYS A 72 7.92 19.79 9.81
N ASN A 73 7.58 20.78 8.97
CA ASN A 73 8.52 21.70 8.33
C ASN A 73 9.74 20.99 7.71
N THR A 74 9.53 19.76 7.25
CA THR A 74 10.54 18.93 6.63
C THR A 74 9.91 18.29 5.40
N VAL A 75 10.28 18.77 4.22
CA VAL A 75 10.11 17.99 2.98
C VAL A 75 11.24 16.97 2.92
N ALA A 76 11.37 16.17 3.98
CA ALA A 76 12.38 15.13 3.99
C ALA A 76 12.04 14.18 2.84
N PHE A 77 12.88 14.17 1.80
CA PHE A 77 12.75 13.31 0.63
C PHE A 77 12.45 11.87 1.06
N SER A 78 13.04 11.44 2.19
CA SER A 78 12.79 10.16 2.84
C SER A 78 11.34 9.89 3.22
N SER A 79 10.59 10.87 3.74
CA SER A 79 9.19 10.68 4.15
C SER A 79 8.26 10.54 2.95
N LEU A 80 8.51 11.31 1.88
CA LEU A 80 7.75 11.22 0.64
C LEU A 80 8.10 9.94 -0.14
N ALA A 81 9.39 9.70 -0.35
CA ALA A 81 9.88 8.57 -1.14
C ALA A 81 9.55 7.22 -0.49
N TYR A 82 9.75 7.07 0.82
CA TYR A 82 9.65 5.74 1.43
C TYR A 82 8.31 5.44 2.10
N SER A 83 7.44 6.44 2.31
CA SER A 83 6.11 6.22 2.92
C SER A 83 4.96 6.76 2.09
N GLY A 84 5.12 7.86 1.37
CA GLY A 84 4.06 8.47 0.57
C GLY A 84 3.77 7.70 -0.72
N ILE A 85 4.78 7.61 -1.59
CA ILE A 85 4.63 7.02 -2.95
C ILE A 85 4.27 5.52 -2.88
N PRO A 86 4.96 4.67 -2.08
CA PRO A 86 4.59 3.26 -1.95
C PRO A 86 3.15 3.05 -1.49
N THR A 87 2.70 3.84 -0.51
CA THR A 87 1.32 3.75 0.03
C THR A 87 0.29 4.20 -1.01
N LEU A 88 0.59 5.25 -1.78
CA LEU A 88 -0.27 5.69 -2.89
C LEU A 88 -0.43 4.56 -3.91
N CYS A 89 0.66 3.97 -4.38
CA CYS A 89 0.62 2.88 -5.36
C CYS A 89 -0.13 1.65 -4.83
N ALA A 90 0.07 1.29 -3.56
CA ALA A 90 -0.69 0.22 -2.90
C ALA A 90 -2.19 0.54 -2.79
N SER A 91 -2.56 1.80 -2.54
CA SER A 91 -3.95 2.26 -2.54
C SER A 91 -4.55 2.19 -3.96
N LEU A 92 -3.80 2.63 -4.97
CA LEU A 92 -4.24 2.57 -6.36
C LEU A 92 -4.45 1.12 -6.83
N TYR A 93 -3.64 0.18 -6.35
CA TYR A 93 -3.86 -1.25 -6.63
C TYR A 93 -5.24 -1.75 -6.17
N TRP A 94 -5.75 -1.23 -5.04
CA TRP A 94 -7.13 -1.50 -4.59
C TRP A 94 -8.18 -0.79 -5.44
N ALA A 95 -7.89 0.43 -5.88
CA ALA A 95 -8.82 1.28 -6.59
C ALA A 95 -8.98 0.91 -8.07
N PHE A 96 -7.96 0.31 -8.68
CA PHE A 96 -7.97 -0.04 -10.09
C PHE A 96 -8.80 -1.29 -10.38
N GLU A 97 -9.75 -1.15 -11.30
CA GLU A 97 -10.53 -2.26 -11.84
C GLU A 97 -9.80 -2.96 -12.99
N SER A 98 -8.99 -2.21 -13.75
CA SER A 98 -8.22 -2.74 -14.88
C SER A 98 -7.05 -3.61 -14.41
N ARG A 99 -6.98 -4.82 -14.95
CA ARG A 99 -5.89 -5.79 -14.74
C ARG A 99 -4.53 -5.22 -15.21
N ILE A 100 -4.57 -4.48 -16.31
CA ILE A 100 -3.38 -3.82 -16.89
C ILE A 100 -2.89 -2.73 -15.94
N ALA A 101 -3.78 -1.88 -15.44
CA ALA A 101 -3.41 -0.79 -14.52
C ALA A 101 -2.80 -1.33 -13.22
N ARG A 102 -3.34 -2.44 -12.67
CA ARG A 102 -2.78 -3.12 -11.49
C ARG A 102 -1.41 -3.74 -11.73
N SER A 103 -1.13 -4.17 -12.96
CA SER A 103 0.12 -4.86 -13.33
C SER A 103 1.22 -3.90 -13.77
N PHE A 104 0.85 -2.72 -14.26
CA PHE A 104 1.79 -1.74 -14.80
C PHE A 104 2.85 -1.31 -13.78
N ILE A 105 2.43 -0.93 -12.56
CA ILE A 105 3.37 -0.44 -11.54
C ILE A 105 4.37 -1.52 -11.10
N PRO A 106 3.94 -2.75 -10.72
CA PRO A 106 4.90 -3.82 -10.41
C PRO A 106 5.84 -4.15 -11.57
N ALA A 107 5.32 -4.24 -12.80
CA ALA A 107 6.13 -4.56 -13.98
C ALA A 107 7.18 -3.48 -14.26
N LEU A 108 6.80 -2.19 -14.16
CA LEU A 108 7.74 -1.08 -14.29
C LEU A 108 8.83 -1.14 -13.21
N CYS A 109 8.46 -1.48 -11.97
CA CYS A 109 9.45 -1.62 -10.89
C CYS A 109 10.42 -2.77 -11.17
N MET A 110 9.95 -3.90 -11.71
CA MET A 110 10.82 -5.03 -12.10
C MET A 110 11.88 -4.58 -13.09
N ILE A 111 11.47 -3.86 -14.12
CA ILE A 111 12.38 -3.34 -15.15
C ILE A 111 13.39 -2.39 -14.53
N LEU A 112 12.94 -1.39 -13.77
CA LEU A 112 13.82 -0.39 -13.14
C LEU A 112 14.82 -1.03 -12.18
N PHE A 113 14.41 -2.02 -11.39
CA PHE A 113 15.31 -2.71 -10.46
C PHE A 113 16.42 -3.46 -11.21
N VAL A 114 16.08 -4.22 -12.26
CA VAL A 114 17.06 -4.98 -13.04
C VAL A 114 17.96 -4.06 -13.87
N MET A 115 17.49 -2.86 -14.26
CA MET A 115 18.33 -1.87 -14.95
C MET A 115 19.44 -1.27 -14.07
N HIS A 116 19.32 -1.35 -12.75
CA HIS A 116 20.34 -0.85 -11.83
C HIS A 116 21.43 -1.93 -11.60
N PRO A 117 22.74 -1.60 -11.60
CA PRO A 117 23.81 -2.61 -11.50
C PRO A 117 23.67 -3.57 -10.31
N GLN A 118 23.37 -3.04 -9.12
CA GLN A 118 23.13 -3.84 -7.91
C GLN A 118 21.85 -4.69 -8.00
N GLY A 119 20.80 -4.16 -8.64
CA GLY A 119 19.54 -4.88 -8.79
C GLY A 119 19.62 -5.97 -9.85
N MET A 120 20.44 -5.80 -10.89
CA MET A 120 20.78 -6.85 -11.85
C MET A 120 21.47 -8.04 -11.17
N MET A 121 22.43 -7.77 -10.28
CA MET A 121 23.12 -8.83 -9.51
C MET A 121 22.18 -9.55 -8.52
N ALA A 122 21.07 -8.91 -8.13
CA ALA A 122 20.04 -9.48 -7.28
C ALA A 122 18.71 -9.68 -8.03
N ALA A 123 18.74 -9.91 -9.35
CA ALA A 123 17.53 -10.00 -10.17
C ALA A 123 16.44 -10.98 -9.66
N PRO A 124 16.77 -12.13 -9.02
CA PRO A 124 15.76 -13.00 -8.42
C PRO A 124 14.85 -12.30 -7.40
N TYR A 125 15.32 -11.24 -6.74
CA TYR A 125 14.54 -10.46 -5.79
C TYR A 125 13.31 -9.80 -6.45
N ALA A 126 13.44 -9.35 -7.70
CA ALA A 126 12.34 -8.73 -8.44
C ALA A 126 11.19 -9.70 -8.77
N LEU A 127 11.42 -11.03 -8.68
CA LEU A 127 10.40 -12.05 -8.96
C LEU A 127 9.22 -11.99 -7.96
N PHE A 128 9.42 -11.43 -6.78
CA PHE A 128 8.31 -11.15 -5.86
C PHE A 128 7.22 -10.27 -6.48
N TRP A 129 7.57 -9.43 -7.46
CA TRP A 129 6.63 -8.51 -8.08
C TRP A 129 5.84 -9.14 -9.23
N LEU A 130 6.13 -10.40 -9.57
CA LEU A 130 5.21 -11.24 -10.34
C LEU A 130 3.94 -11.58 -9.55
N ILE A 131 4.01 -11.65 -8.22
CA ILE A 131 2.86 -11.97 -7.36
C ILE A 131 1.68 -10.98 -7.58
N PRO A 132 1.84 -9.66 -7.46
CA PRO A 132 0.75 -8.71 -7.71
C PRO A 132 0.27 -8.71 -9.16
N ILE A 133 1.14 -9.05 -10.13
CA ILE A 133 0.76 -9.20 -11.55
C ILE A 133 -0.14 -10.42 -11.72
N ILE A 134 0.29 -11.60 -11.25
CA ILE A 134 -0.50 -12.84 -11.33
C ILE A 134 -1.86 -12.65 -10.64
N ILE A 135 -1.90 -12.01 -9.47
CA ILE A 135 -3.14 -11.71 -8.75
C ILE A 135 -4.06 -10.78 -9.56
N ALA A 136 -3.50 -9.81 -10.29
CA ALA A 136 -4.30 -8.89 -11.11
C ALA A 136 -5.04 -9.61 -12.25
N TYR A 137 -4.53 -10.73 -12.75
CA TYR A 137 -5.15 -11.50 -13.84
C TYR A 137 -6.12 -12.59 -13.37
N ARG A 138 -6.24 -12.83 -12.06
CA ARG A 138 -7.25 -13.74 -11.51
C ARG A 138 -8.66 -13.16 -11.65
N GLU A 139 -9.60 -13.99 -12.09
CA GLU A 139 -11.01 -13.61 -12.21
C GLU A 139 -11.65 -13.27 -10.86
N TYR A 140 -11.31 -14.06 -9.84
CA TYR A 140 -11.80 -13.89 -8.48
C TYR A 140 -10.62 -13.82 -7.52
N ASN A 141 -10.63 -12.76 -6.71
CA ASN A 141 -9.66 -12.54 -5.65
C ASN A 141 -10.41 -12.41 -4.33
N SER A 142 -9.93 -13.13 -3.32
CA SER A 142 -10.31 -12.85 -1.94
C SER A 142 -9.76 -11.48 -1.52
N VAL A 143 -10.29 -10.93 -0.42
CA VAL A 143 -9.75 -9.71 0.21
C VAL A 143 -8.27 -9.90 0.53
N PHE A 144 -7.89 -11.09 1.04
CA PHE A 144 -6.50 -11.42 1.35
C PHE A 144 -5.58 -11.39 0.12
N LEU A 145 -5.99 -11.99 -1.00
CA LEU A 145 -5.19 -11.94 -2.23
C LEU A 145 -5.04 -10.51 -2.75
N THR A 146 -6.10 -9.71 -2.65
CA THR A 146 -6.03 -8.30 -3.06
C THR A 146 -5.09 -7.50 -2.15
N ALA A 147 -5.14 -7.75 -0.84
CA ALA A 147 -4.23 -7.18 0.15
C ALA A 147 -2.78 -7.60 -0.11
N LEU A 148 -2.55 -8.87 -0.47
CA LEU A 148 -1.24 -9.40 -0.83
C LEU A 148 -0.67 -8.69 -2.07
N GLY A 149 -1.48 -8.52 -3.12
CA GLY A 149 -1.07 -7.75 -4.30
C GLY A 149 -0.78 -6.27 -3.97
N SER A 150 -1.57 -5.66 -3.10
CA SER A 150 -1.37 -4.27 -2.65
C SER A 150 -0.04 -4.09 -1.90
N THR A 151 0.27 -4.98 -0.95
CA THR A 151 1.52 -4.88 -0.17
C THR A 151 2.76 -5.20 -1.00
N PHE A 152 2.70 -6.15 -1.95
CA PHE A 152 3.81 -6.38 -2.88
C PHE A 152 3.99 -5.22 -3.87
N THR A 153 2.91 -4.49 -4.23
CA THR A 153 3.01 -3.27 -5.05
C THR A 153 3.72 -2.15 -4.28
N ALA A 154 3.35 -1.89 -3.02
CA ALA A 154 4.10 -0.95 -2.17
C ALA A 154 5.57 -1.36 -2.04
N HIS A 155 5.83 -2.65 -1.84
CA HIS A 155 7.17 -3.17 -1.69
C HIS A 155 8.02 -3.00 -2.96
N ALA A 156 7.46 -3.22 -4.15
CA ALA A 156 8.15 -3.01 -5.41
C ALA A 156 8.60 -1.55 -5.57
N VAL A 157 7.66 -0.62 -5.37
CA VAL A 157 7.92 0.83 -5.47
C VAL A 157 8.93 1.27 -4.42
N GLY A 158 8.76 0.84 -3.17
CA GLY A 158 9.69 1.14 -2.09
C GLY A 158 11.10 0.61 -2.36
N SER A 159 11.23 -0.61 -2.88
CA SER A 159 12.52 -1.23 -3.19
C SER A 159 13.26 -0.49 -4.30
N VAL A 160 12.57 -0.10 -5.38
CA VAL A 160 13.19 0.68 -6.47
C VAL A 160 13.62 2.07 -5.98
N LEU A 161 12.76 2.77 -5.24
CA LEU A 161 13.12 4.07 -4.67
C LEU A 161 14.32 3.96 -3.73
N TRP A 162 14.37 2.92 -2.89
CA TRP A 162 15.48 2.65 -1.99
C TRP A 162 16.78 2.32 -2.75
N LEU A 163 16.69 1.48 -3.78
CA LEU A 163 17.84 1.10 -4.60
C LEU A 163 18.50 2.32 -5.24
N TYR A 164 17.71 3.15 -5.91
CA TYR A 164 18.21 4.32 -6.64
C TYR A 164 18.67 5.48 -5.74
N SER A 165 18.26 5.49 -4.47
CA SER A 165 18.63 6.54 -3.52
C SER A 165 19.81 6.16 -2.62
N THR A 166 19.96 4.87 -2.31
CA THR A 166 21.00 4.39 -1.37
C THR A 166 22.10 3.59 -2.04
N GLY A 167 21.85 3.02 -3.23
CA GLY A 167 22.79 2.13 -3.90
C GLY A 167 23.05 0.83 -3.15
N MET A 168 22.11 0.37 -2.30
CA MET A 168 22.23 -0.84 -1.49
C MET A 168 22.78 -2.04 -2.29
N GLY A 169 23.82 -2.68 -1.73
CA GLY A 169 24.51 -3.81 -2.34
C GLY A 169 23.63 -5.05 -2.53
N ALA A 170 23.94 -5.84 -3.57
CA ALA A 170 23.22 -7.06 -3.95
C ALA A 170 23.05 -8.06 -2.78
N GLU A 171 24.05 -8.17 -1.91
CA GLU A 171 24.09 -9.05 -0.74
C GLU A 171 22.92 -8.78 0.23
N TYR A 172 22.54 -7.52 0.43
CA TYR A 172 21.42 -7.16 1.29
C TYR A 172 20.10 -7.59 0.67
N TRP A 173 19.92 -7.44 -0.64
CA TRP A 173 18.73 -7.91 -1.35
C TRP A 173 18.57 -9.43 -1.24
N TYR A 174 19.67 -10.20 -1.32
CA TYR A 174 19.64 -11.64 -1.07
C TYR A 174 19.24 -11.98 0.38
N SER A 175 19.75 -11.24 1.37
CA SER A 175 19.38 -11.45 2.77
C SER A 175 17.89 -11.21 3.07
N LEU A 176 17.22 -10.42 2.22
CA LEU A 176 15.81 -10.10 2.35
C LEU A 176 14.87 -11.14 1.73
N LEU A 177 15.37 -12.07 0.90
CA LEU A 177 14.55 -13.11 0.27
C LEU A 177 13.67 -13.91 1.25
N PRO A 178 14.15 -14.39 2.41
CA PRO A 178 13.28 -15.11 3.35
C PRO A 178 12.36 -14.17 4.16
N VAL A 179 12.75 -12.90 4.33
CA VAL A 179 12.06 -11.93 5.20
C VAL A 179 10.86 -11.33 4.50
N VAL A 180 11.03 -10.93 3.22
CA VAL A 180 10.02 -10.20 2.46
C VAL A 180 8.68 -10.95 2.38
N PRO A 181 8.62 -12.24 2.01
CA PRO A 181 7.35 -12.97 1.95
C PRO A 181 6.63 -12.99 3.30
N ALA A 182 7.35 -13.23 4.40
CA ALA A 182 6.78 -13.28 5.74
C ALA A 182 6.17 -11.92 6.13
N GLU A 183 6.91 -10.83 5.92
CA GLU A 183 6.39 -9.48 6.17
C GLU A 183 5.19 -9.15 5.29
N ARG A 184 5.23 -9.51 4.00
CA ARG A 184 4.13 -9.22 3.07
C ARG A 184 2.87 -9.99 3.44
N VAL A 185 2.98 -11.26 3.85
CA VAL A 185 1.86 -12.05 4.35
C VAL A 185 1.28 -11.44 5.63
N LEU A 186 2.12 -11.01 6.57
CA LEU A 186 1.66 -10.33 7.78
C LEU A 186 0.90 -9.04 7.46
N PHE A 187 1.44 -8.20 6.57
CA PHE A 187 0.79 -6.97 6.12
C PHE A 187 -0.55 -7.25 5.44
N ALA A 188 -0.61 -8.27 4.58
CA ALA A 188 -1.83 -8.68 3.92
C ALA A 188 -2.89 -9.16 4.93
N ALA A 189 -2.49 -9.90 5.97
CA ALA A 189 -3.38 -10.36 7.03
C ALA A 189 -3.96 -9.18 7.82
N VAL A 190 -3.11 -8.25 8.28
CA VAL A 190 -3.54 -7.03 8.98
C VAL A 190 -4.48 -6.17 8.11
N MET A 191 -4.11 -5.97 6.85
CA MET A 191 -4.90 -5.21 5.89
C MET A 191 -6.26 -5.88 5.61
N THR A 192 -6.30 -7.22 5.59
CA THR A 192 -7.54 -8.00 5.44
C THR A 192 -8.45 -7.81 6.65
N ALA A 193 -7.92 -7.94 7.86
CA ALA A 193 -8.67 -7.68 9.09
C ALA A 193 -9.21 -6.24 9.12
N GLY A 194 -8.36 -5.26 8.78
CA GLY A 194 -8.77 -3.86 8.65
C GLY A 194 -9.90 -3.66 7.65
N HIS A 195 -9.81 -4.30 6.47
CA HIS A 195 -10.87 -4.26 5.46
C HIS A 195 -12.20 -4.82 6.01
N MET A 196 -12.17 -5.95 6.72
CA MET A 196 -13.37 -6.54 7.33
C MET A 196 -13.99 -5.59 8.36
N VAL A 197 -13.17 -5.00 9.24
CA VAL A 197 -13.63 -4.02 10.25
C VAL A 197 -14.26 -2.80 9.59
N PHE A 198 -13.61 -2.18 8.61
CA PHE A 198 -14.17 -1.02 7.92
C PHE A 198 -15.43 -1.37 7.11
N SER A 199 -15.47 -2.54 6.48
CA SER A 199 -16.68 -2.99 5.77
C SER A 199 -17.87 -3.12 6.71
N TYR A 200 -17.65 -3.68 7.91
CA TYR A 200 -18.67 -3.80 8.95
C TYR A 200 -19.10 -2.42 9.49
N LEU A 201 -18.15 -1.53 9.80
CA LEU A 201 -18.47 -0.19 10.30
C LEU A 201 -19.24 0.66 9.28
N PHE A 202 -18.86 0.57 8.00
CA PHE A 202 -19.50 1.36 6.95
C PHE A 202 -20.83 0.79 6.48
N SER A 203 -21.04 -0.52 6.57
CA SER A 203 -22.35 -1.11 6.29
C SER A 203 -23.39 -0.66 7.32
N TYR A 204 -23.01 -0.56 8.58
CA TYR A 204 -23.89 -0.07 9.65
C TYR A 204 -24.14 1.45 9.55
N SER A 205 -23.08 2.23 9.37
CA SER A 205 -23.16 3.71 9.40
C SER A 205 -23.86 4.33 8.18
N PHE A 206 -23.73 3.72 7.00
CA PHE A 206 -24.33 4.24 5.76
C PHE A 206 -25.56 3.44 5.28
N GLY A 207 -25.81 2.25 5.81
CA GLY A 207 -27.06 1.51 5.60
C GLY A 207 -28.26 2.14 6.33
N PHE A 208 -28.03 2.83 7.45
CA PHE A 208 -29.09 3.56 8.16
C PHE A 208 -29.58 4.79 7.38
N ALA A 209 -28.67 5.49 6.68
CA ALA A 209 -28.98 6.70 5.91
C ALA A 209 -29.80 6.46 4.63
N SER A 210 -29.86 5.22 4.12
CA SER A 210 -30.77 4.86 3.02
C SER A 210 -32.16 4.44 3.53
N ARG A 211 -32.23 3.84 4.73
CA ARG A 211 -33.50 3.42 5.35
C ARG A 211 -34.29 4.57 5.98
N ALA A 212 -33.59 5.60 6.47
CA ALA A 212 -34.23 6.80 7.01
C ALA A 212 -34.90 7.68 5.92
N ARG A 213 -34.52 7.53 4.64
CA ARG A 213 -35.11 8.26 3.51
C ARG A 213 -36.33 7.59 2.87
N THR A 214 -36.63 6.35 3.23
CA THR A 214 -37.80 5.62 2.72
C THR A 214 -39.01 5.70 3.65
N HIS A 215 -38.90 6.46 4.74
CA HIS A 215 -39.96 6.64 5.74
C HIS A 215 -40.32 8.12 5.97
N SER A 216 -39.99 9.00 5.02
CA SER A 216 -40.38 10.42 5.01
C SER A 216 -41.28 10.72 3.82
#